data_AF-A0AA41UZX3-F1
#
_entry.id   AF-A0AA41UZX3-F1
#
_cell.length_a   1.000
_cell.length_b   1.000
_cell.length_c   1.000
_cell.angle_alpha   90.00
_cell.angle_beta   90.00
_cell.angle_gamma   90.00
#
_symmetry.space_group_name_H-M   'P 1'
#
loop_
_entity.id
_entity.type
_entity.pdbx_description
1 polymer ?
#
loop_
_entity_poly.entity_id
_entity_poly.type
_entity_poly.pdbx_seq_one_letter_code
_entity_poly.pdbx_strand_id
1 'polypeptide(L)'
;MASAYWANICYPGEVYVERNFNPANTCDVCTNWCSSQCSSMRGFVVKNPCAVFSSIQFVNCQCCCRQPSAPPIPVPPPPTPADFTEDNNLNICAAGQNYIEIYDTVSTTCSQRSLCEKRCNAAGLTSVRDECRGHFDVQQTDYTWLEQCCCVTPSPPPPSPSPPPPPSPPPPPPSNTCQSSSARYFELRGSCGDCQVVRAISIQQSYLQKTIHVLATMARSHPVRYAQVMRMG
;
A
#
# COMPACT_ATOMS: atom_id res chain seq x y z
N MET A 1 19.82 -26.56 8.59
CA MET A 1 19.96 -25.11 8.87
C MET A 1 18.66 -24.48 8.43
N ALA A 2 17.87 -23.95 9.37
CA ALA A 2 16.65 -23.23 9.01
C ALA A 2 17.07 -21.96 8.26
N SER A 3 16.59 -21.78 7.03
CA SER A 3 16.61 -20.47 6.41
C SER A 3 15.79 -19.56 7.32
N ALA A 4 16.40 -18.52 7.87
CA ALA A 4 15.63 -17.46 8.51
C ALA A 4 14.77 -16.85 7.39
N TYR A 5 13.45 -17.09 7.43
CA TYR A 5 12.54 -16.48 6.48
C TYR A 5 12.55 -14.98 6.73
N TRP A 6 13.18 -14.23 5.83
CA TRP A 6 13.28 -12.78 5.96
C TRP A 6 11.99 -12.08 5.54
N ALA A 7 11.70 -10.97 6.22
CA ALA A 7 10.59 -10.10 5.88
C ALA A 7 10.73 -9.59 4.45
N ASN A 8 9.61 -9.54 3.72
CA ASN A 8 9.60 -8.93 2.40
C ASN A 8 9.90 -7.43 2.57
N ILE A 9 11.00 -6.96 1.99
CA ILE A 9 11.43 -5.55 2.06
C ILE A 9 10.96 -4.70 0.89
N CYS A 10 10.26 -5.31 -0.07
CA CYS A 10 9.86 -4.71 -1.33
C CYS A 10 8.49 -4.04 -1.22
N TYR A 11 8.23 -3.09 -2.12
CA TYR A 11 6.92 -2.45 -2.19
C TYR A 11 5.90 -3.37 -2.89
N PRO A 12 4.59 -3.19 -2.63
CA PRO A 12 3.54 -3.91 -3.37
C PRO A 12 3.71 -3.74 -4.88
N GLY A 13 3.63 -4.85 -5.62
CA GLY A 13 3.85 -4.90 -7.07
C GLY A 13 5.33 -5.05 -7.49
N GLU A 14 6.27 -5.06 -6.55
CA GLU A 14 7.64 -5.49 -6.79
C GLU A 14 7.79 -6.99 -6.50
N VAL A 15 8.70 -7.64 -7.21
CA VAL A 15 9.02 -9.06 -7.01
C VAL A 15 10.18 -9.15 -6.02
N TYR A 16 9.95 -9.83 -4.90
CA TYR A 16 10.99 -10.11 -3.91
C TYR A 16 11.72 -11.40 -4.27
N VAL A 17 13.05 -11.37 -4.32
CA VAL A 17 13.87 -12.57 -4.44
C VAL A 17 14.99 -12.55 -3.42
N GLU A 18 15.29 -13.71 -2.83
CA GLU A 18 16.39 -13.85 -1.89
C GLU A 18 17.29 -15.03 -2.20
N ARG A 19 18.58 -14.87 -1.91
CA ARG A 19 19.56 -15.94 -2.01
C ARG A 19 20.65 -15.79 -0.99
N ASN A 20 21.11 -16.95 -0.53
CA ASN A 20 22.22 -17.09 0.38
C ASN A 20 23.45 -17.62 -0.35
N PHE A 21 24.58 -16.95 -0.17
CA PHE A 21 25.86 -17.35 -0.72
C PHE A 21 26.78 -17.82 0.40
N ASN A 22 27.35 -19.01 0.23
CA ASN A 22 28.35 -19.60 1.11
C ASN A 22 29.35 -20.42 0.26
N PRO A 23 30.65 -20.12 0.27
CA PRO A 23 31.27 -19.00 0.99
C PRO A 23 31.13 -17.67 0.25
N ALA A 24 30.85 -16.59 0.98
CA ALA A 24 30.93 -15.22 0.50
C ALA A 24 31.21 -14.26 1.67
N ASN A 25 31.99 -13.21 1.42
CA ASN A 25 32.33 -12.21 2.44
C ASN A 25 32.12 -10.76 1.96
N THR A 26 31.66 -10.55 0.72
CA THR A 26 31.37 -9.23 0.17
C THR A 26 29.99 -9.19 -0.50
N CYS A 27 29.39 -7.99 -0.54
CA CYS A 27 28.07 -7.76 -1.13
C CYS A 27 28.08 -7.63 -2.66
N ASP A 28 29.25 -7.64 -3.31
CA ASP A 28 29.37 -7.51 -4.77
C ASP A 28 28.65 -8.65 -5.50
N VAL A 29 28.65 -9.84 -4.89
CA VAL A 29 27.90 -11.00 -5.40
C VAL A 29 26.39 -10.71 -5.48
N CYS A 30 25.84 -9.96 -4.52
CA CYS A 30 24.43 -9.61 -4.49
C CYS A 30 24.05 -8.67 -5.62
N THR A 31 24.86 -7.65 -5.89
CA THR A 31 24.56 -6.67 -6.96
C THR A 31 24.49 -7.34 -8.33
N ASN A 32 25.48 -8.17 -8.65
CA ASN A 32 25.52 -8.90 -9.93
C ASN A 32 24.37 -9.92 -10.03
N TRP A 33 24.13 -10.65 -8.93
CA TRP A 33 23.05 -11.63 -8.87
C TRP A 33 21.66 -10.98 -8.99
N CYS A 34 21.37 -9.94 -8.22
CA CYS A 34 20.10 -9.19 -8.31
C CYS A 34 19.86 -8.69 -9.72
N SER A 35 20.88 -8.11 -10.36
CA SER A 35 20.78 -7.60 -11.72
C SER A 35 20.44 -8.71 -12.72
N SER A 36 21.10 -9.87 -12.61
CA SER A 36 20.84 -11.03 -13.44
C SER A 36 19.43 -11.61 -13.22
N GLN A 37 18.99 -11.74 -11.96
CA GLN A 37 17.66 -12.27 -11.63
C GLN A 37 16.54 -11.32 -12.06
N CYS A 38 16.66 -10.03 -11.78
CA CYS A 38 15.65 -9.08 -12.25
C CYS A 38 15.59 -9.08 -13.78
N SER A 39 16.74 -9.13 -14.46
CA SER A 39 16.79 -9.21 -15.93
C SER A 39 16.14 -10.47 -16.50
N SER A 40 16.31 -11.63 -15.85
CA SER A 40 15.67 -12.88 -16.29
C SER A 40 14.15 -12.82 -16.22
N MET A 41 13.61 -12.03 -15.29
CA MET A 41 12.18 -11.72 -15.17
C MET A 41 11.73 -10.55 -16.06
N ARG A 42 12.60 -10.06 -16.94
CA ARG A 42 12.39 -8.86 -17.77
C ARG A 42 12.16 -7.58 -16.94
N GLY A 43 12.73 -7.51 -15.75
CA GLY A 43 12.69 -6.38 -14.83
C GLY A 43 14.05 -5.71 -14.62
N PHE A 44 14.09 -4.77 -13.70
CA PHE A 44 15.29 -4.10 -13.21
C PHE A 44 15.30 -4.07 -11.68
N VAL A 45 16.49 -3.91 -11.11
CA VAL A 45 16.68 -3.84 -9.66
C VAL A 45 16.20 -2.49 -9.14
N VAL A 46 15.32 -2.50 -8.14
CA VAL A 46 14.92 -1.30 -7.40
C VAL A 46 15.71 -1.18 -6.09
N LYS A 47 15.90 -2.32 -5.40
CA LYS A 47 16.55 -2.39 -4.09
C LYS A 47 17.31 -3.70 -3.97
N ASN A 48 18.50 -3.68 -3.39
CA ASN A 48 19.35 -4.86 -3.24
C ASN A 48 20.14 -4.88 -1.91
N PRO A 49 19.49 -4.84 -0.74
CA PRO A 49 20.24 -4.85 0.50
C PRO A 49 20.96 -6.19 0.67
N CYS A 50 22.06 -6.11 1.38
CA CYS A 50 22.96 -7.21 1.61
C CYS A 50 23.32 -7.26 3.09
N ALA A 51 23.32 -8.46 3.66
CA ALA A 51 23.77 -8.72 5.01
C ALA A 51 24.95 -9.71 4.98
N VAL A 52 26.08 -9.29 5.56
CA VAL A 52 27.30 -10.11 5.67
C VAL A 52 27.41 -10.68 7.07
N PHE A 53 27.60 -11.99 7.17
CA PHE A 53 27.77 -12.72 8.42
C PHE A 53 29.20 -13.27 8.49
N SER A 54 30.12 -12.44 8.97
CA SER A 54 31.57 -12.72 8.92
C SER A 54 31.99 -13.97 9.70
N SER A 55 31.25 -14.36 10.73
CA SER A 55 31.55 -15.56 11.55
C SER A 55 31.47 -16.86 10.77
N ILE A 56 30.67 -16.89 9.69
CA ILE A 56 30.39 -18.09 8.90
C ILE A 56 30.64 -17.90 7.40
N GLN A 57 31.29 -16.79 7.01
CA GLN A 57 31.56 -16.42 5.61
C GLN A 57 30.30 -16.56 4.72
N PHE A 58 29.22 -15.95 5.18
CA PHE A 58 27.93 -16.06 4.53
C PHE A 58 27.42 -14.67 4.15
N VAL A 59 26.86 -14.55 2.95
CA VAL A 59 26.20 -13.34 2.48
C VAL A 59 24.76 -13.66 2.15
N ASN A 60 23.85 -12.89 2.73
CA ASN A 60 22.46 -12.87 2.31
C ASN A 60 22.22 -11.70 1.35
N CYS A 61 21.62 -12.03 0.22
CA CYS A 61 21.18 -11.08 -0.78
C CYS A 61 19.66 -11.08 -0.83
N GLN A 62 19.06 -9.89 -0.74
CA GLN A 62 17.65 -9.67 -1.01
C GLN A 62 17.55 -8.72 -2.19
N CYS A 63 16.62 -8.93 -3.11
CA CYS A 63 16.38 -8.04 -4.24
C CYS A 63 14.91 -7.75 -4.41
N CYS A 64 14.61 -6.50 -4.74
CA CYS A 64 13.33 -6.06 -5.24
C CYS A 64 13.46 -5.77 -6.72
N CYS A 65 12.73 -6.53 -7.53
CA CYS A 65 12.69 -6.39 -8.98
C CYS A 65 11.40 -5.72 -9.41
N ARG A 66 11.49 -4.79 -10.36
CA ARG A 66 10.32 -4.14 -10.96
C ARG A 66 10.32 -4.33 -12.47
N GLN A 67 9.16 -4.63 -13.04
CA GLN A 67 9.03 -4.75 -14.48
C GLN A 67 8.86 -3.38 -15.17
N PRO A 68 9.28 -3.22 -16.44
CA PRO A 68 9.16 -1.98 -17.20
C PRO A 68 7.74 -1.53 -17.54
N SER A 69 6.70 -2.33 -17.27
CA SER A 69 5.40 -2.10 -17.91
C SER A 69 4.19 -2.38 -17.02
N ALA A 70 3.57 -1.32 -16.53
CA ALA A 70 2.19 -0.95 -16.87
C ALA A 70 2.06 0.58 -16.70
N PRO A 71 1.25 1.30 -17.51
CA PRO A 71 0.90 2.69 -17.23
C PRO A 71 0.43 2.81 -15.78
N PRO A 72 0.68 3.93 -15.08
CA PRO A 72 0.32 4.09 -13.68
C PRO A 72 -1.18 3.82 -13.52
N ILE A 73 -1.51 2.62 -13.03
CA ILE A 73 -2.86 2.32 -12.55
C ILE A 73 -3.07 3.34 -11.41
N PRO A 74 -4.22 4.03 -11.35
CA PRO A 74 -4.54 4.90 -10.22
C PRO A 74 -4.29 4.12 -8.95
N VAL A 75 -3.25 4.49 -8.21
CA VAL A 75 -2.81 3.74 -7.03
C VAL A 75 -3.94 3.90 -6.01
N PRO A 76 -4.64 2.81 -5.62
CA PRO A 76 -5.54 2.90 -4.47
C PRO A 76 -4.74 3.45 -3.28
N PRO A 77 -5.35 4.26 -2.39
CA PRO A 77 -4.62 4.87 -1.28
C PRO A 77 -3.80 3.79 -0.56
N PRO A 78 -2.53 4.08 -0.19
CA PRO A 78 -1.67 3.10 0.44
C PRO A 78 -2.43 2.44 1.59
N PRO A 79 -2.48 1.10 1.68
CA PRO A 79 -3.04 0.47 2.85
C PRO A 79 -2.31 1.05 4.06
N THR A 80 -3.09 1.50 5.06
CA THR A 80 -2.54 1.96 6.33
C THR A 80 -1.49 0.95 6.77
N PRO A 81 -0.26 1.36 7.13
CA PRO A 81 0.78 0.43 7.52
C PRO A 81 0.22 -0.46 8.63
N ALA A 82 -0.15 -1.69 8.29
CA ALA A 82 -0.42 -2.69 9.30
C ALA A 82 0.92 -2.88 10.00
N ASP A 83 0.93 -2.78 11.33
CA ASP A 83 2.11 -3.08 12.13
C ASP A 83 2.61 -4.47 11.74
N PHE A 84 3.71 -4.51 11.00
CA PHE A 84 4.38 -5.75 10.60
C PHE A 84 4.99 -6.37 11.86
N THR A 85 4.21 -7.14 12.61
CA THR A 85 4.73 -7.92 13.73
C THR A 85 5.53 -9.10 13.19
N GLU A 86 6.79 -9.20 13.61
CA GLU A 86 7.84 -10.12 13.16
C GLU A 86 7.47 -11.61 13.15
N ASP A 87 6.41 -12.04 13.85
CA ASP A 87 6.25 -13.46 14.21
C ASP A 87 5.37 -14.32 13.29
N ASN A 88 4.64 -13.80 12.28
CA ASN A 88 3.76 -14.63 11.44
C ASN A 88 3.59 -14.15 9.97
N ASN A 89 4.63 -13.51 9.42
CA ASN A 89 4.63 -12.76 8.15
C ASN A 89 4.55 -13.61 6.85
N LEU A 90 3.55 -14.49 6.73
CA LEU A 90 3.14 -15.05 5.44
C LEU A 90 1.91 -14.33 4.88
N ASN A 91 1.00 -13.84 5.72
CA ASN A 91 -0.23 -13.24 5.21
C ASN A 91 -0.06 -11.75 4.86
N ILE A 92 0.04 -11.44 3.57
CA ILE A 92 0.12 -10.06 3.04
C ILE A 92 -1.25 -9.35 2.99
N CYS A 93 -2.33 -10.02 3.37
CA CYS A 93 -3.70 -9.54 3.16
C CYS A 93 -4.22 -8.74 4.35
N ALA A 94 -5.04 -7.73 4.04
CA ALA A 94 -5.74 -6.95 5.04
C ALA A 94 -6.83 -7.79 5.74
N ALA A 95 -7.25 -7.34 6.92
CA ALA A 95 -8.35 -7.98 7.64
C ALA A 95 -9.62 -8.07 6.76
N GLY A 96 -10.25 -9.24 6.73
CA GLY A 96 -11.44 -9.52 5.92
C GLY A 96 -11.15 -9.97 4.48
N GLN A 97 -9.90 -10.03 4.07
CA GLN A 97 -9.48 -10.65 2.81
C GLN A 97 -9.14 -12.13 3.01
N ASN A 98 -9.34 -12.94 1.97
CA ASN A 98 -8.94 -14.33 1.92
C ASN A 98 -7.54 -14.46 1.34
N TYR A 99 -6.64 -15.08 2.10
CA TYR A 99 -5.28 -15.37 1.68
C TYR A 99 -5.20 -16.71 0.95
N ILE A 100 -4.58 -16.74 -0.22
CA ILE A 100 -4.33 -17.96 -1.01
C ILE A 100 -2.85 -18.01 -1.38
N GLU A 101 -2.23 -19.17 -1.19
CA GLU A 101 -0.85 -19.45 -1.64
C GLU A 101 -0.85 -20.30 -2.90
N ILE A 102 0.05 -19.97 -3.83
CA ILE A 102 0.27 -20.73 -5.04
C ILE A 102 1.77 -20.97 -5.18
N TYR A 103 2.16 -22.24 -5.24
CA TYR A 103 3.55 -22.64 -5.45
C TYR A 103 3.79 -22.91 -6.94
N ASP A 104 4.85 -22.32 -7.49
CA ASP A 104 5.32 -22.53 -8.86
C ASP A 104 6.85 -22.75 -8.87
N THR A 105 7.33 -23.45 -9.88
CA THR A 105 8.77 -23.65 -10.13
C THR A 105 9.32 -22.65 -11.14
N VAL A 106 8.46 -21.92 -11.86
CA VAL A 106 8.86 -21.03 -12.95
C VAL A 106 8.75 -19.56 -12.53
N SER A 107 9.90 -18.86 -12.51
CA SER A 107 10.00 -17.45 -12.10
C SER A 107 9.16 -16.49 -12.94
N THR A 108 9.00 -16.79 -14.22
CA THR A 108 8.30 -15.92 -15.16
C THR A 108 6.79 -15.97 -14.99
N THR A 109 6.22 -17.08 -14.53
CA THR A 109 4.77 -17.17 -14.30
C THR A 109 4.37 -16.20 -13.19
N CYS A 110 5.02 -16.30 -12.04
CA CYS A 110 4.72 -15.50 -10.86
C CYS A 110 4.97 -14.00 -11.09
N SER A 111 6.01 -13.64 -11.85
CA SER A 111 6.35 -12.23 -12.09
C SER A 111 5.56 -11.60 -13.25
N GLN A 112 5.17 -12.33 -14.29
CA GLN A 112 4.55 -11.75 -15.49
C GLN A 112 3.06 -12.06 -15.62
N ARG A 113 2.60 -13.15 -15.02
CA ARG A 113 1.23 -13.63 -15.18
C ARG A 113 0.74 -14.25 -13.88
N SER A 114 0.42 -13.36 -12.94
CA SER A 114 -0.15 -13.75 -11.67
C SER A 114 -1.35 -14.68 -11.86
N LEU A 115 -1.30 -15.82 -11.16
CA LEU A 115 -2.35 -16.81 -11.10
C LEU A 115 -3.41 -16.44 -10.05
N CYS A 116 -3.19 -15.39 -9.26
CA CYS A 116 -4.13 -14.92 -8.25
C CYS A 116 -5.51 -14.63 -8.81
N GLU A 117 -5.63 -13.93 -9.94
CA GLU A 117 -6.94 -13.66 -10.56
C GLU A 117 -7.69 -14.96 -10.86
N LYS A 118 -7.00 -15.92 -11.50
CA LYS A 118 -7.58 -17.23 -11.84
C LYS A 118 -8.01 -18.01 -10.59
N ARG A 119 -7.18 -18.01 -9.54
CA ARG A 119 -7.45 -18.74 -8.30
C ARG A 119 -8.55 -18.09 -7.46
N CYS A 120 -8.54 -16.77 -7.31
CA CYS A 120 -9.60 -16.03 -6.63
C CYS A 120 -10.94 -16.24 -7.35
N ASN A 121 -10.98 -16.12 -8.69
CA ASN A 121 -12.20 -16.30 -9.46
C ASN A 121 -12.78 -17.72 -9.33
N ALA A 122 -11.92 -18.75 -9.27
CA ALA A 122 -12.36 -20.13 -9.03
C ALA A 122 -13.01 -20.33 -7.64
N ALA A 123 -12.68 -19.47 -6.67
CA ALA A 123 -13.30 -19.44 -5.35
C ALA A 123 -14.52 -18.51 -5.26
N GLY A 124 -14.94 -17.89 -6.37
CA GLY A 124 -16.00 -16.87 -6.38
C GLY A 124 -15.58 -15.55 -5.73
N LEU A 125 -14.28 -15.26 -5.71
CA LEU A 125 -13.68 -14.06 -5.13
C LEU A 125 -12.98 -13.23 -6.21
N THR A 126 -12.70 -11.96 -5.93
CA THR A 126 -11.93 -11.06 -6.80
C THR A 126 -10.53 -10.84 -6.22
N SER A 127 -9.49 -10.99 -7.05
CA SER A 127 -8.12 -10.67 -6.64
C SER A 127 -7.95 -9.16 -6.46
N VAL A 128 -7.41 -8.74 -5.32
CA VAL A 128 -7.17 -7.31 -5.00
C VAL A 128 -5.71 -6.99 -4.74
N ARG A 129 -4.89 -8.00 -4.45
CA ARG A 129 -3.44 -7.87 -4.28
C ARG A 129 -2.79 -9.20 -4.55
N ASP A 130 -1.64 -9.14 -5.18
CA ASP A 130 -0.76 -10.26 -5.44
C ASP A 130 0.69 -9.85 -5.12
N GLU A 131 1.46 -10.78 -4.55
CA GLU A 131 2.90 -10.64 -4.39
C GLU A 131 3.62 -11.90 -4.81
N CYS A 132 4.73 -11.71 -5.50
CA CYS A 132 5.58 -12.79 -5.98
C CYS A 132 6.89 -12.82 -5.17
N ARG A 133 7.19 -13.99 -4.58
CA ARG A 133 8.38 -14.24 -3.78
C ARG A 133 9.18 -15.42 -4.34
N GLY A 134 10.45 -15.20 -4.65
CA GLY A 134 11.40 -16.27 -4.98
C GLY A 134 12.33 -16.57 -3.81
N HIS A 135 12.31 -17.83 -3.34
CA HIS A 135 13.24 -18.33 -2.33
C HIS A 135 14.18 -19.37 -2.94
N PHE A 136 15.49 -19.20 -2.74
CA PHE A 136 16.47 -20.20 -3.16
C PHE A 136 16.68 -21.25 -2.07
N ASP A 137 16.25 -22.49 -2.33
CA ASP A 137 16.52 -23.62 -1.45
C ASP A 137 17.87 -24.25 -1.80
N VAL A 138 18.81 -24.18 -0.85
CA VAL A 138 20.17 -24.73 -0.99
C VAL A 138 20.16 -26.25 -1.20
N GLN A 139 19.10 -26.97 -0.80
CA GLN A 139 19.01 -28.42 -1.00
C GLN A 139 18.53 -28.79 -2.41
N GLN A 140 17.67 -27.95 -3.01
CA GLN A 140 17.01 -28.27 -4.28
C GLN A 140 17.71 -27.67 -5.50
N THR A 141 18.72 -26.81 -5.30
CA THR A 141 19.44 -26.08 -6.36
C THR A 141 18.59 -25.15 -7.23
N ASP A 142 17.29 -25.11 -6.99
CA ASP A 142 16.28 -24.35 -7.72
C ASP A 142 15.57 -23.33 -6.82
N TYR A 143 14.91 -22.38 -7.47
CA TYR A 143 14.02 -21.43 -6.78
C TYR A 143 12.66 -22.05 -6.59
N THR A 144 12.14 -21.94 -5.36
CA THR A 144 10.71 -22.08 -5.13
C THR A 144 10.07 -20.70 -5.24
N TRP A 145 9.10 -20.57 -6.14
CA TRP A 145 8.32 -19.36 -6.29
C TRP A 145 7.00 -19.51 -5.56
N LEU A 146 6.70 -18.53 -4.71
CA LEU A 146 5.46 -18.41 -3.97
C LEU A 146 4.74 -17.17 -4.47
N GLU A 147 3.52 -17.37 -4.96
CA GLU A 147 2.59 -16.29 -5.25
C GLU A 147 1.56 -16.22 -4.12
N GLN A 148 1.47 -15.04 -3.51
CA GLN A 148 0.60 -14.74 -2.40
C GLN A 148 -0.56 -13.88 -2.89
N CYS A 149 -1.79 -14.36 -2.72
CA CYS A 149 -2.98 -13.73 -3.26
C CYS A 149 -3.90 -13.26 -2.14
N CYS A 150 -4.40 -12.04 -2.28
CA CYS A 150 -5.48 -11.51 -1.47
C CYS A 150 -6.74 -11.41 -2.30
N CYS A 151 -7.75 -12.17 -1.90
CA CYS A 151 -9.04 -12.21 -2.56
C CYS A 151 -10.13 -11.60 -1.67
N VAL A 152 -11.06 -10.86 -2.24
CA VAL A 152 -12.25 -10.35 -1.54
C VAL A 152 -13.52 -10.88 -2.18
N THR A 153 -14.58 -10.99 -1.40
CA THR A 153 -15.91 -11.19 -1.97
C THR A 153 -16.24 -9.99 -2.86
N PRO A 154 -16.73 -10.19 -4.10
CA PRO A 154 -17.13 -9.09 -4.96
C PRO A 154 -18.13 -8.21 -4.22
N SER A 155 -17.91 -6.89 -4.22
CA SER A 155 -18.93 -5.98 -3.69
C SER A 155 -20.21 -6.16 -4.52
N PRO A 156 -21.40 -6.17 -3.88
CA PRO A 156 -22.64 -6.18 -4.64
C PRO A 156 -22.63 -5.01 -5.63
N PRO A 157 -23.17 -5.19 -6.84
CA PRO A 157 -23.24 -4.11 -7.81
C PRO A 157 -23.89 -2.89 -7.16
N PRO A 158 -23.40 -1.66 -7.45
CA PRO A 158 -24.00 -0.47 -6.90
C PRO A 158 -25.51 -0.50 -7.20
N PRO A 159 -26.37 -0.08 -6.25
CA PRO A 159 -27.80 -0.04 -6.48
C PRO A 159 -28.04 0.76 -7.77
N SER A 160 -28.89 0.24 -8.67
CA SER A 160 -29.25 0.96 -9.89
C SER A 160 -29.62 2.39 -9.53
N PRO A 161 -29.13 3.40 -10.28
CA PRO A 161 -29.50 4.79 -10.02
C PRO A 161 -31.02 4.87 -9.99
N SER A 162 -31.57 5.50 -8.95
CA SER A 162 -33.01 5.73 -8.89
C SER A 162 -33.44 6.44 -10.18
N PRO A 163 -34.58 6.07 -10.77
CA PRO A 163 -35.08 6.75 -11.96
C PRO A 163 -35.13 8.25 -11.69
N PRO A 164 -34.77 9.10 -12.68
CA PRO A 164 -34.83 10.53 -12.50
C PRO A 164 -36.24 10.91 -12.04
N PRO A 165 -36.38 11.86 -11.09
CA PRO A 165 -37.69 12.31 -10.66
C PRO A 165 -38.48 12.79 -11.88
N PRO A 166 -39.80 12.55 -11.91
CA PRO A 166 -40.63 13.06 -13.00
C PRO A 166 -40.44 14.58 -13.11
N PRO A 167 -40.44 15.14 -14.33
CA PRO A 167 -40.29 16.57 -14.53
C PRO A 167 -41.30 17.31 -13.66
N SER A 168 -40.83 18.31 -12.91
CA SER A 168 -41.70 19.14 -12.08
C SER A 168 -42.82 19.73 -12.94
N PRO A 169 -44.06 19.79 -12.43
CA PRO A 169 -45.14 20.45 -13.15
C PRO A 169 -44.74 21.90 -13.46
N PRO A 170 -45.14 22.44 -14.63
CA PRO A 170 -44.84 23.82 -14.99
C PRO A 170 -45.33 24.76 -13.88
N PRO A 171 -44.55 25.80 -13.52
CA PRO A 171 -44.96 26.75 -12.50
C PRO A 171 -46.30 27.40 -12.89
N PRO A 172 -47.19 27.65 -11.91
CA PRO A 172 -48.41 28.38 -12.18
C PRO A 172 -48.08 29.74 -12.80
N PRO A 173 -48.91 30.23 -13.75
CA PRO A 173 -48.69 31.52 -14.38
C PRO A 173 -48.58 32.62 -13.31
N PRO A 174 -47.67 33.60 -13.50
CA PRO A 174 -47.50 34.68 -12.55
C PRO A 174 -48.84 35.40 -12.35
N SER A 175 -49.34 35.37 -11.12
CA SER A 175 -50.43 36.24 -10.72
C SER A 175 -49.89 37.67 -10.76
N ASN A 176 -50.31 38.42 -11.78
CA ASN A 176 -50.06 39.84 -11.95
C ASN A 176 -50.66 40.61 -10.75
N THR A 177 -49.94 40.64 -9.63
CA THR A 177 -50.21 41.56 -8.54
C THR A 177 -49.17 42.66 -8.60
N CYS A 178 -49.44 43.64 -9.46
CA CYS A 178 -48.82 44.95 -9.37
C CYS A 178 -49.35 45.64 -8.10
N GLN A 179 -48.56 45.61 -7.02
CA GLN A 179 -48.54 46.66 -6.02
C GLN A 179 -47.06 47.03 -5.88
N SER A 180 -46.58 48.03 -6.64
CA SER A 180 -46.73 49.45 -6.30
C SER A 180 -46.62 49.67 -4.80
N SER A 181 -45.41 49.78 -4.28
CA SER A 181 -44.93 51.07 -3.78
C SER A 181 -43.58 50.96 -3.07
N SER A 182 -42.86 52.07 -3.19
CA SER A 182 -41.81 52.55 -2.29
C SER A 182 -40.38 52.06 -2.53
N ALA A 183 -39.78 52.74 -3.50
CA ALA A 183 -38.39 53.17 -3.44
C ALA A 183 -37.95 53.55 -2.01
N ARG A 184 -36.89 52.89 -1.53
CA ARG A 184 -35.76 53.50 -0.81
C ARG A 184 -34.52 52.71 -1.28
N TYR A 185 -33.73 53.25 -2.20
CA TYR A 185 -32.53 54.01 -1.86
C TYR A 185 -31.85 53.46 -0.60
N PHE A 186 -30.95 52.49 -0.79
CA PHE A 186 -29.68 52.47 -0.08
C PHE A 186 -28.61 51.93 -1.01
N GLU A 187 -28.05 52.88 -1.74
CA GLU A 187 -26.69 52.86 -2.24
C GLU A 187 -25.76 52.71 -1.04
N LEU A 188 -24.93 51.68 -1.00
CA LEU A 188 -23.68 51.68 -0.25
C LEU A 188 -22.73 50.66 -0.89
N ARG A 189 -21.82 51.23 -1.70
CA ARG A 189 -20.53 50.65 -2.03
C ARG A 189 -19.85 50.15 -0.75
N GLY A 190 -19.43 48.90 -0.74
CA GLY A 190 -18.67 48.32 0.36
C GLY A 190 -17.89 47.11 -0.11
N SER A 191 -16.63 47.35 -0.47
CA SER A 191 -15.61 46.33 -0.71
C SER A 191 -15.47 45.42 0.52
N CYS A 192 -15.74 44.12 0.38
CA CYS A 192 -15.36 43.11 1.37
C CYS A 192 -14.30 42.18 0.77
N GLY A 193 -13.12 42.74 0.50
CA GLY A 193 -11.90 41.95 0.40
C GLY A 193 -11.38 41.70 1.81
N ASP A 194 -11.86 40.65 2.47
CA ASP A 194 -11.18 39.99 3.60
C ASP A 194 -11.97 38.76 4.04
N CYS A 195 -11.71 37.62 3.39
CA CYS A 195 -12.28 36.32 3.78
C CYS A 195 -11.26 35.17 3.63
N GLN A 196 -9.96 35.46 3.76
CA GLN A 196 -8.89 34.47 3.54
C GLN A 196 -7.93 34.26 4.73
N VAL A 197 -8.00 35.03 5.81
CA VAL A 197 -6.99 34.94 6.89
C VAL A 197 -7.39 34.03 8.07
N VAL A 198 -8.67 33.63 8.21
CA VAL A 198 -9.11 32.84 9.38
C VAL A 198 -8.87 31.32 9.22
N ARG A 199 -8.52 30.82 8.02
CA ARG A 199 -8.30 29.37 7.81
C ARG A 199 -6.91 28.86 8.21
N ALA A 200 -5.94 29.74 8.46
CA ALA A 200 -4.57 29.32 8.79
C ALA A 200 -4.37 28.92 10.28
N ILE A 201 -5.20 29.44 11.20
CA ILE A 201 -5.02 29.19 12.64
C ILE A 201 -5.69 27.87 13.08
N SER A 202 -6.72 27.40 12.37
CA SER A 202 -7.44 26.17 12.72
C SER A 202 -6.64 24.88 12.45
N ILE A 203 -5.74 24.89 11.46
CA ILE A 203 -4.96 23.69 11.09
C ILE A 203 -3.90 23.37 12.16
N GLN A 204 -3.27 24.38 12.76
CA GLN A 204 -2.22 24.20 13.77
C GLN A 204 -2.74 23.59 15.08
N GLN A 205 -3.96 23.93 15.53
CA GLN A 205 -4.53 23.32 16.74
C GLN A 205 -4.86 21.83 16.56
N SER A 206 -5.22 21.41 15.35
CA SER A 206 -5.54 19.99 15.07
C SER A 206 -4.32 19.08 15.17
N TYR A 207 -3.15 19.58 14.77
CA TYR A 207 -1.90 18.81 14.84
C TYR A 207 -1.40 18.67 16.28
N LEU A 208 -1.46 19.73 17.08
CA LEU A 208 -1.01 19.69 18.47
C LEU A 208 -1.85 18.71 19.32
N GLN A 209 -3.17 18.70 19.12
CA GLN A 209 -4.09 17.77 19.81
C GLN A 209 -3.80 16.30 19.47
N LYS A 210 -3.52 15.99 18.20
CA LYS A 210 -3.18 14.62 17.78
C LYS A 210 -1.86 14.15 18.39
N THR A 211 -0.82 15.00 18.42
CA THR A 211 0.47 14.63 19.01
C THR A 211 0.37 14.39 20.52
N ILE A 212 -0.39 15.21 21.25
CA ILE A 212 -0.61 15.01 22.69
C ILE A 212 -1.32 13.68 22.97
N HIS A 213 -2.30 13.29 22.15
CA HIS A 213 -3.04 12.05 22.35
C HIS A 213 -2.17 10.80 22.11
N VAL A 214 -1.30 10.84 21.10
CA VAL A 214 -0.35 9.74 20.81
C VAL A 214 0.65 9.58 21.96
N LEU A 215 1.23 10.69 22.45
CA LEU A 215 2.17 10.65 23.58
C LEU A 215 1.51 10.14 24.87
N ALA A 216 0.28 10.58 25.14
CA ALA A 216 -0.48 10.11 26.31
C ALA A 216 -0.83 8.61 26.21
N THR A 217 -1.06 8.10 25.00
CA THR A 217 -1.32 6.66 24.78
C THR A 217 -0.07 5.83 24.97
N MET A 218 1.07 6.26 24.41
CA MET A 218 2.36 5.60 24.59
C MET A 218 2.80 5.55 26.06
N ALA A 219 2.56 6.62 26.82
CA ALA A 219 2.89 6.66 28.25
C ALA A 219 2.10 5.64 29.08
N ARG A 220 0.85 5.30 28.68
CA ARG A 220 0.03 4.31 29.39
C ARG A 220 0.35 2.88 29.01
N SER A 221 0.61 2.62 27.73
CA SER A 221 0.90 1.26 27.27
C SER A 221 2.33 0.84 27.61
N HIS A 222 3.32 1.72 27.42
CA HIS A 222 4.75 1.35 27.45
C HIS A 222 5.64 2.37 28.20
N PRO A 223 5.59 2.41 29.54
CA PRO A 223 6.25 3.46 30.33
C PRO A 223 7.78 3.46 30.21
N VAL A 224 8.41 2.30 29.98
CA VAL A 224 9.87 2.17 29.86
C VAL A 224 10.40 2.80 28.56
N ARG A 225 9.70 2.59 27.43
CA ARG A 225 10.08 3.19 26.13
C ARG A 225 9.84 4.70 26.13
N TYR A 226 8.75 5.16 26.74
CA TYR A 226 8.48 6.59 26.87
C TYR A 226 9.59 7.35 27.62
N ALA A 227 10.14 6.75 28.69
CA ALA A 227 11.26 7.33 29.43
C ALA A 227 12.58 7.42 28.62
N GLN A 228 12.80 6.52 27.65
CA GLN A 228 13.96 6.59 26.76
C GLN A 228 13.83 7.72 25.72
N VAL A 229 12.63 7.92 25.16
CA VAL A 229 12.39 8.97 24.16
C VAL A 229 12.54 10.37 24.77
N MET A 230 12.03 10.58 25.99
CA MET A 230 12.14 11.87 26.70
C MET A 230 13.57 12.19 27.16
N ARG A 231 14.52 11.25 27.12
CA ARG A 231 15.93 11.49 27.46
C ARG A 231 16.80 11.90 26.26
N MET A 232 16.29 11.84 25.03
CA MET A 232 17.04 12.14 23.81
C MET A 232 16.70 13.50 23.19
N GLY A 233 15.79 14.28 23.80
CA GLY A 233 15.35 15.60 23.33
C GLY A 233 15.76 16.74 24.24
#